data_AF-A0A9W7ASW2-F1
#
_entry.id   AF-A0A9W7ASW2-F1
#
_cell.length_a   1.000
_cell.length_b   1.000
_cell.length_c   1.000
_cell.angle_alpha   90.00
_cell.angle_beta   90.00
_cell.angle_gamma   90.00
#
_symmetry.space_group_name_H-M   'P 1'
#
loop_
_entity.id
_entity.type
_entity.pdbx_description
1 polymer ?
#
loop_
_entity_poly.entity_id
_entity_poly.type
_entity_poly.pdbx_seq_one_letter_code
_entity_poly.pdbx_strand_id
1 'polypeptide(L)'
;MMQSHVAFVNVSGLTSEVLKNVVLAGIKCTLISIGPRVVSESDAVSNLFLRKGDVGAANVEAASQARVQELNVHTTVEHHVYDDLSSFLSTLPTSGYTLLVAPALGMSVSDSQTLSSSCRASDSSLILCDSFGFHACAFLQVGGEEGHTYRKEAGKDKLSDPVTAVYPIIEGADGLDDWEGLKTRFGGVPQEWVAWMIGRMGRGKGDDWKSFAEETLTAKKLPTQYLGSQENLVSLPKALYSSPCIVPVCAVFGGQ
;
A
#
# COMPACT_ATOMS: atom_id res chain seq x y z
N MET A 1 -21.25 4.34 -1.97
CA MET A 1 -20.29 3.94 -3.03
C MET A 1 -20.35 4.84 -4.26
N MET A 2 -21.51 5.20 -4.82
CA MET A 2 -21.58 6.01 -6.07
C MET A 2 -20.98 7.44 -5.99
N GLN A 3 -20.63 7.94 -4.80
CA GLN A 3 -19.90 9.20 -4.62
C GLN A 3 -18.45 9.01 -4.15
N SER A 4 -17.98 7.77 -4.07
CA SER A 4 -16.59 7.48 -3.69
C SER A 4 -15.68 7.68 -4.91
N HIS A 5 -14.51 8.27 -4.67
CA HIS A 5 -13.46 8.46 -5.66
C HIS A 5 -12.14 7.96 -5.05
N VAL A 6 -11.51 6.99 -5.71
CA VAL A 6 -10.28 6.34 -5.23
C VAL A 6 -9.08 6.75 -6.08
N ALA A 7 -8.01 7.22 -5.45
CA ALA A 7 -6.75 7.50 -6.13
C ALA A 7 -5.74 6.36 -5.90
N PHE A 8 -5.14 5.87 -6.97
CA PHE A 8 -4.11 4.82 -6.93
C PHE A 8 -2.75 5.43 -7.28
N VAL A 9 -1.85 5.51 -6.31
CA VAL A 9 -0.52 6.09 -6.48
C VAL A 9 0.47 5.01 -6.85
N ASN A 10 1.21 5.20 -7.95
CA ASN A 10 2.30 4.33 -8.40
C ASN A 10 1.91 2.83 -8.40
N VAL A 11 1.02 2.44 -9.30
CA VAL A 11 0.35 1.12 -9.33
C VAL A 11 1.37 -0.03 -9.42
N SER A 12 1.31 -0.93 -8.46
CA SER A 12 2.09 -2.17 -8.37
C SER A 12 1.27 -3.38 -8.81
N GLY A 13 1.88 -4.58 -8.83
CA GLY A 13 1.14 -5.82 -9.06
C GLY A 13 -0.01 -6.00 -8.06
N LEU A 14 0.27 -5.77 -6.77
CA LEU A 14 -0.75 -5.86 -5.72
C LEU A 14 -1.86 -4.81 -5.89
N THR A 15 -1.51 -3.53 -6.07
CA THR A 15 -2.54 -2.48 -6.16
C THR A 15 -3.31 -2.54 -7.48
N SER A 16 -2.79 -3.22 -8.52
CA SER A 16 -3.56 -3.51 -9.75
C SER A 16 -4.74 -4.46 -9.50
N GLU A 17 -4.61 -5.41 -8.57
CA GLU A 17 -5.71 -6.31 -8.17
C GLU A 17 -6.78 -5.57 -7.37
N VAL A 18 -6.37 -4.66 -6.47
CA VAL A 18 -7.29 -3.76 -5.76
C VAL A 18 -8.02 -2.85 -6.76
N LEU A 19 -7.29 -2.26 -7.71
CA LEU A 19 -7.84 -1.41 -8.77
C LEU A 19 -8.90 -2.13 -9.60
N LYS A 20 -8.63 -3.37 -10.03
CA LYS A 20 -9.60 -4.22 -10.73
C LYS A 20 -10.91 -4.32 -9.95
N ASN A 21 -10.84 -4.64 -8.65
CA ASN A 21 -12.03 -4.79 -7.81
C ASN A 21 -12.80 -3.48 -7.63
N VAL A 22 -12.10 -2.36 -7.45
CA VAL A 22 -12.71 -1.02 -7.34
C VAL A 22 -13.45 -0.62 -8.60
N VAL A 23 -12.85 -0.82 -9.78
CA VAL A 23 -13.46 -0.49 -11.08
C VAL A 23 -14.65 -1.40 -11.38
N LEU A 24 -14.53 -2.71 -11.12
CA LEU A 24 -15.65 -3.65 -11.27
C LEU A 24 -16.82 -3.34 -10.32
N ALA A 25 -16.54 -2.77 -9.14
CA ALA A 25 -17.56 -2.29 -8.21
C ALA A 25 -18.23 -0.98 -8.65
N GLY A 26 -17.82 -0.38 -9.76
CA GLY A 26 -18.45 0.82 -10.31
C GLY A 26 -17.92 2.14 -9.71
N ILE A 27 -16.79 2.12 -9.00
CA ILE A 27 -16.28 3.27 -8.25
C ILE A 27 -15.30 4.08 -9.11
N LYS A 28 -15.49 5.41 -9.18
CA LYS A 28 -14.58 6.31 -9.89
C LYS A 28 -13.15 6.16 -9.36
N CYS A 29 -12.17 6.07 -10.26
CA CYS A 29 -10.77 6.03 -9.86
C CYS A 29 -9.86 6.94 -10.69
N THR A 30 -8.79 7.42 -10.07
CA THR A 30 -7.70 8.13 -10.75
C THR A 30 -6.39 7.40 -10.50
N LEU A 31 -5.65 7.13 -11.58
CA LEU A 31 -4.29 6.60 -11.52
C LEU A 31 -3.33 7.78 -11.40
N ILE A 32 -2.49 7.78 -10.38
CA ILE A 32 -1.55 8.86 -10.06
C ILE A 32 -0.14 8.35 -10.29
N SER A 33 0.55 8.93 -11.27
CA SER A 33 1.98 8.73 -11.45
C SER A 33 2.76 9.82 -10.76
N ILE A 34 3.70 9.43 -9.90
CA ILE A 34 4.61 10.36 -9.24
C ILE A 34 6.02 10.04 -9.67
N GLY A 35 6.63 10.97 -10.39
CA GLY A 35 7.98 10.85 -10.95
C GLY A 35 8.07 9.88 -12.14
N PRO A 36 9.27 9.74 -12.73
CA PRO A 36 9.50 8.84 -13.86
C PRO A 36 9.48 7.37 -13.39
N ARG A 37 8.64 6.54 -14.03
CA ARG A 37 8.62 5.09 -13.82
C ARG A 37 8.31 4.36 -15.12
N VAL A 38 9.37 3.86 -15.77
CA VAL A 38 9.29 3.03 -16.97
C VAL A 38 8.74 1.65 -16.61
N VAL A 39 7.90 1.09 -17.48
CA VAL A 39 7.39 -0.28 -17.34
C VAL A 39 8.55 -1.28 -17.43
N SER A 40 8.79 -2.00 -16.33
CA SER A 40 9.79 -3.08 -16.27
C SER A 40 9.21 -4.44 -16.69
N GLU A 41 10.08 -5.43 -16.90
CA GLU A 41 9.62 -6.81 -17.10
C GLU A 41 8.85 -7.34 -15.88
N SER A 42 9.26 -6.97 -14.66
CA SER A 42 8.59 -7.35 -13.42
C SER A 42 7.16 -6.79 -13.35
N ASP A 43 6.97 -5.56 -13.82
CA ASP A 43 5.64 -4.96 -13.91
C ASP A 43 4.77 -5.71 -14.91
N ALA A 44 5.29 -6.04 -16.10
CA ALA A 44 4.55 -6.80 -17.11
C ALA A 44 4.19 -8.24 -16.69
N VAL A 45 4.92 -8.81 -15.73
CA VAL A 45 4.63 -10.13 -15.15
C VAL A 45 3.57 -10.06 -14.05
N SER A 46 3.60 -9.00 -13.24
CA SER A 46 2.83 -8.95 -11.99
C SER A 46 1.63 -8.00 -12.00
N ASN A 47 1.62 -6.99 -12.86
CA ASN A 47 0.51 -6.06 -13.00
C ASN A 47 -0.53 -6.62 -13.98
N LEU A 48 -1.78 -6.70 -13.54
CA LEU A 48 -2.88 -7.29 -14.30
C LEU A 48 -3.13 -6.61 -15.65
N PHE A 49 -2.80 -5.32 -15.76
CA PHE A 49 -3.13 -4.48 -16.91
C PHE A 49 -1.96 -4.22 -17.83
N LEU A 50 -0.76 -4.73 -17.52
CA LEU A 50 0.41 -4.61 -18.37
C LEU A 50 0.68 -5.92 -19.11
N ARG A 51 1.31 -5.80 -20.28
CA ARG A 51 1.70 -6.89 -21.15
C ARG A 51 3.18 -6.78 -21.45
N LYS A 52 3.79 -7.87 -21.92
CA LYS A 52 5.20 -7.88 -22.37
C LYS A 52 5.50 -6.80 -23.42
N GLY A 53 4.52 -6.46 -24.27
CA GLY A 53 4.66 -5.40 -25.27
C GLY A 53 4.68 -3.98 -24.71
N ASP A 54 4.30 -3.78 -23.44
CA ASP A 54 4.33 -2.47 -22.80
C ASP A 54 5.68 -2.21 -22.10
N VAL A 55 6.57 -3.21 -22.02
CA VAL A 55 7.91 -3.04 -21.41
C VAL A 55 8.68 -1.93 -22.14
N GLY A 56 9.21 -0.98 -21.37
CA GLY A 56 9.86 0.22 -21.90
C GLY A 56 8.92 1.42 -22.12
N ALA A 57 7.60 1.27 -21.95
CA ALA A 57 6.70 2.41 -21.93
C ALA A 57 7.06 3.35 -20.76
N ALA A 58 6.97 4.66 -21.00
CA ALA A 58 7.48 5.67 -20.09
C ALA A 58 6.77 5.73 -18.72
N ASN A 59 5.57 5.16 -18.62
CA ASN A 59 4.71 5.31 -17.46
C ASN A 59 3.76 4.11 -17.30
N VAL A 60 3.76 3.49 -16.12
CA VAL A 60 2.96 2.29 -15.80
C VAL A 60 1.46 2.58 -15.78
N GLU A 61 1.04 3.69 -15.17
CA GLU A 61 -0.37 4.07 -15.08
C GLU A 61 -0.94 4.42 -16.46
N ALA A 62 -0.20 5.18 -17.27
CA ALA A 62 -0.58 5.51 -18.64
C ALA A 62 -0.73 4.25 -19.50
N ALA A 63 0.23 3.31 -19.40
CA ALA A 63 0.20 2.06 -20.15
C ALA A 63 -0.94 1.12 -19.72
N SER A 64 -1.43 1.25 -18.49
CA SER A 64 -2.53 0.42 -17.96
C SER A 64 -3.91 1.05 -18.13
N GLN A 65 -4.03 2.38 -18.20
CA GLN A 65 -5.29 3.13 -18.13
C GLN A 65 -6.38 2.59 -19.08
N ALA A 66 -6.06 2.36 -20.34
CA ALA A 66 -7.04 1.89 -21.33
C ALA A 66 -7.64 0.54 -20.94
N ARG A 67 -6.81 -0.41 -20.48
CA ARG A 67 -7.25 -1.75 -20.08
C ARG A 67 -8.00 -1.74 -18.75
N VAL A 68 -7.67 -0.80 -17.86
CA VAL A 68 -8.43 -0.55 -16.64
C VAL A 68 -9.84 -0.03 -17.00
N GLN A 69 -9.93 0.92 -17.92
CA GLN A 69 -11.20 1.49 -18.38
C GLN A 69 -12.10 0.45 -19.09
N GLU A 70 -11.51 -0.51 -19.80
CA GLU A 70 -12.23 -1.63 -20.44
C GLU A 70 -12.95 -2.54 -19.44
N LEU A 71 -12.54 -2.60 -18.17
CA LEU A 71 -13.22 -3.41 -17.15
C LEU A 71 -14.65 -2.97 -16.88
N ASN A 72 -14.91 -1.66 -16.91
CA ASN A 72 -16.23 -1.11 -16.64
C ASN A 72 -16.43 0.23 -17.34
N VAL A 73 -17.15 0.20 -18.47
CA VAL A 73 -17.47 1.39 -19.29
C VAL A 73 -18.36 2.41 -18.58
N HIS A 74 -18.98 2.04 -17.45
CA HIS A 74 -19.82 2.93 -16.66
C HIS A 74 -19.05 3.65 -15.55
N THR A 75 -17.77 3.34 -15.37
CA THR A 75 -16.88 3.98 -14.40
C THR A 75 -15.89 4.89 -15.12
N THR A 76 -15.56 6.02 -14.50
CA THR A 76 -14.51 6.92 -15.01
C THR A 76 -13.15 6.50 -14.45
N VAL A 77 -12.19 6.26 -15.34
CA VAL A 77 -10.78 6.01 -15.02
C VAL A 77 -9.91 7.16 -15.55
N GLU A 78 -9.47 8.02 -14.65
CA GLU A 78 -8.58 9.15 -14.97
C GLU A 78 -7.11 8.75 -14.77
N HIS A 79 -6.20 9.48 -15.43
CA HIS A 79 -4.75 9.36 -15.21
C HIS A 79 -4.15 10.76 -15.05
N HIS A 80 -3.46 11.00 -13.94
CA HIS A 80 -2.75 12.26 -13.68
C HIS A 80 -1.27 11.97 -13.39
N VAL A 81 -0.41 12.90 -13.83
CA VAL A 81 1.04 12.81 -13.69
C VAL A 81 1.53 14.00 -12.87
N TYR A 82 2.42 13.72 -11.93
CA TYR A 82 3.05 14.67 -11.04
C TYR A 82 4.56 14.42 -11.03
N ASP A 83 5.35 15.50 -10.97
CA ASP A 83 6.82 15.38 -10.95
C ASP A 83 7.32 14.80 -9.63
N ASP A 84 6.66 15.17 -8.52
CA ASP A 84 7.01 14.75 -7.17
C ASP A 84 5.79 14.65 -6.24
N LEU A 85 6.00 14.08 -5.05
CA LEU A 85 4.95 13.89 -4.05
C LEU A 85 4.35 15.22 -3.58
N SER A 86 5.16 16.26 -3.41
CA SER A 86 4.70 17.57 -2.92
C SER A 86 3.68 18.18 -3.89
N SER A 87 3.97 18.14 -5.19
CA SER A 87 3.08 18.62 -6.24
C SER A 87 1.74 17.88 -6.24
N PHE A 88 1.75 16.55 -6.04
CA PHE A 88 0.52 15.78 -5.88
C PHE A 88 -0.25 16.19 -4.63
N LEU A 89 0.41 16.21 -3.46
CA LEU A 89 -0.23 16.51 -2.18
C LEU A 89 -0.84 17.91 -2.14
N SER A 90 -0.29 18.87 -2.88
CA SER A 90 -0.87 20.21 -3.01
C SER A 90 -2.28 20.23 -3.63
N THR A 91 -2.63 19.20 -4.41
CA THR A 91 -3.94 19.06 -5.06
C THR A 91 -4.94 18.27 -4.22
N LEU A 92 -4.47 17.54 -3.20
CA LEU A 92 -5.29 16.63 -2.41
C LEU A 92 -6.50 17.34 -1.75
N PRO A 93 -6.38 18.55 -1.18
CA PRO A 93 -7.51 19.23 -0.52
C PRO A 93 -8.71 19.54 -1.44
N THR A 94 -8.49 19.64 -2.76
CA THR A 94 -9.53 19.96 -3.75
C THR A 94 -9.85 18.80 -4.68
N SER A 95 -9.17 17.67 -4.52
CA SER A 95 -9.27 16.51 -5.41
C SER A 95 -10.59 15.75 -5.34
N GLY A 96 -11.25 15.76 -4.16
CA GLY A 96 -12.41 14.94 -3.88
C GLY A 96 -12.11 13.44 -3.66
N TYR A 97 -10.83 13.05 -3.55
CA TYR A 97 -10.48 11.65 -3.28
C TYR A 97 -10.92 11.24 -1.87
N THR A 98 -11.73 10.19 -1.79
CA THR A 98 -12.20 9.61 -0.52
C THR A 98 -11.24 8.55 0.04
N LEU A 99 -10.43 7.95 -0.83
CA LEU A 99 -9.47 6.90 -0.48
C LEU A 99 -8.26 6.99 -1.40
N LEU A 100 -7.06 6.88 -0.81
CA LEU A 100 -5.81 6.70 -1.53
C LEU A 100 -5.28 5.28 -1.29
N VAL A 101 -4.76 4.65 -2.34
CA VAL A 101 -4.09 3.34 -2.28
C VAL A 101 -2.69 3.49 -2.87
N ALA A 102 -1.65 3.13 -2.11
CA ALA A 102 -0.27 3.29 -2.53
C ALA A 102 0.64 2.15 -2.03
N PRO A 103 1.70 1.77 -2.76
CA PRO A 103 2.78 0.96 -2.22
C PRO A 103 3.64 1.77 -1.25
N ALA A 104 4.09 1.16 -0.16
CA ALA A 104 4.93 1.84 0.83
C ALA A 104 6.42 1.49 0.70
N LEU A 105 6.78 0.31 0.22
CA LEU A 105 8.19 -0.09 0.05
C LEU A 105 8.91 0.75 -1.03
N GLY A 106 8.14 1.36 -1.93
CA GLY A 106 8.63 2.30 -2.94
C GLY A 106 8.79 3.74 -2.47
N MET A 107 8.42 4.06 -1.22
CA MET A 107 8.46 5.42 -0.64
C MET A 107 9.56 5.53 0.43
N SER A 108 10.06 6.74 0.70
CA SER A 108 10.83 6.96 1.92
C SER A 108 9.89 6.94 3.13
N VAL A 109 10.43 6.72 4.34
CA VAL A 109 9.62 6.80 5.57
C VAL A 109 8.96 8.18 5.68
N SER A 110 9.73 9.25 5.45
CA SER A 110 9.21 10.62 5.45
C SER A 110 8.13 10.86 4.41
N ASP A 111 8.27 10.31 3.20
CA ASP A 111 7.24 10.45 2.15
C ASP A 111 5.93 9.75 2.54
N SER A 112 6.03 8.53 3.09
CA SER A 112 4.84 7.79 3.54
C SER A 112 4.14 8.47 4.73
N GLN A 113 4.90 9.10 5.64
CA GLN A 113 4.38 9.90 6.75
C GLN A 113 3.72 11.19 6.24
N THR A 114 4.36 11.89 5.30
CA THR A 114 3.79 13.10 4.68
C THR A 114 2.49 12.78 3.95
N LEU A 115 2.46 11.70 3.17
CA LEU A 115 1.23 11.21 2.52
C LEU A 115 0.13 10.90 3.54
N SER A 116 0.45 10.16 4.61
CA SER A 116 -0.46 9.79 5.68
C SER A 116 -1.08 11.01 6.38
N SER A 117 -0.25 11.99 6.74
CA SER A 117 -0.68 13.24 7.37
C SER A 117 -1.52 14.10 6.43
N SER A 118 -1.15 14.21 5.15
CA SER A 118 -1.95 14.95 4.15
C SER A 118 -3.31 14.31 3.88
N CYS A 119 -3.39 12.97 3.84
CA CYS A 119 -4.66 12.25 3.74
C CYS A 119 -5.56 12.55 4.94
N ARG A 120 -5.00 12.47 6.16
CA ARG A 120 -5.72 12.76 7.40
C ARG A 120 -6.27 14.19 7.42
N ALA A 121 -5.46 15.17 7.02
CA ALA A 121 -5.86 16.58 6.97
C ALA A 121 -6.93 16.88 5.90
N SER A 122 -7.01 16.05 4.85
CA SER A 122 -7.98 16.20 3.75
C SER A 122 -9.22 15.30 3.92
N ASP A 123 -9.36 14.62 5.07
CA ASP A 123 -10.39 13.61 5.34
C ASP A 123 -10.44 12.47 4.29
N SER A 124 -9.31 12.20 3.64
CA SER A 124 -9.12 11.05 2.76
C SER A 124 -8.61 9.86 3.56
N SER A 125 -9.19 8.68 3.34
CA SER A 125 -8.62 7.44 3.86
C SER A 125 -7.36 7.06 3.10
N LEU A 126 -6.48 6.26 3.70
CA LEU A 126 -5.25 5.78 3.09
C LEU A 126 -5.07 4.28 3.34
N ILE A 127 -4.72 3.55 2.29
CA ILE A 127 -4.23 2.18 2.34
C ILE A 127 -2.81 2.16 1.79
N LEU A 128 -1.87 1.80 2.64
CA LEU A 128 -0.51 1.47 2.23
C LEU A 128 -0.38 -0.04 2.15
N CYS A 129 0.00 -0.59 1.01
CA CYS A 129 0.11 -2.05 0.89
C CYS A 129 1.17 -2.51 -0.10
N ASP A 130 1.86 -3.59 0.24
CA ASP A 130 2.89 -4.19 -0.60
C ASP A 130 2.82 -5.71 -0.54
N SER A 131 3.24 -6.35 -1.63
CA SER A 131 3.51 -7.80 -1.67
C SER A 131 5.00 -8.02 -1.90
N PHE A 132 5.59 -8.95 -1.17
CA PHE A 132 7.02 -9.26 -1.20
C PHE A 132 7.22 -10.78 -1.02
N GLY A 133 7.69 -11.44 -2.08
CA GLY A 133 7.71 -12.90 -2.13
C GLY A 133 6.33 -13.50 -1.90
N PHE A 134 6.23 -14.45 -0.97
CA PHE A 134 4.97 -15.11 -0.59
C PHE A 134 4.15 -14.36 0.48
N HIS A 135 4.58 -13.14 0.81
CA HIS A 135 3.98 -12.34 1.88
C HIS A 135 3.38 -11.05 1.32
N ALA A 136 2.44 -10.48 2.07
CA ALA A 136 1.90 -9.17 1.82
C ALA A 136 1.52 -8.51 3.15
N CYS A 137 1.52 -7.18 3.17
CA CYS A 137 1.15 -6.40 4.34
C CYS A 137 0.37 -5.16 3.89
N ALA A 138 -0.58 -4.74 4.71
CA ALA A 138 -1.27 -3.47 4.55
C ALA A 138 -1.34 -2.71 5.87
N PHE A 139 -1.29 -1.39 5.75
CA PHE A 139 -1.64 -0.45 6.80
C PHE A 139 -2.89 0.32 6.38
N LEU A 140 -3.85 0.40 7.29
CA LEU A 140 -5.15 1.02 7.06
C LEU A 140 -5.28 2.26 7.93
N GLN A 141 -5.49 3.40 7.29
CA GLN A 141 -5.85 4.67 7.92
C GLN A 141 -7.21 5.09 7.37
N VAL A 142 -8.28 4.76 8.08
CA VAL A 142 -9.64 5.03 7.63
C VAL A 142 -10.22 6.23 8.38
N GLY A 143 -10.77 7.18 7.64
CA GLY A 143 -11.37 8.40 8.16
C GLY A 143 -10.38 9.48 8.63
N GLY A 144 -10.96 10.64 8.95
CA GLY A 144 -10.27 11.81 9.49
C GLY A 144 -9.87 11.70 10.96
N GLU A 145 -9.56 12.84 11.57
CA GLU A 145 -9.09 12.91 12.97
C GLU A 145 -10.14 12.42 13.98
N GLU A 146 -11.41 12.64 13.69
CA GLU A 146 -12.53 12.20 14.53
C GLU A 146 -12.82 10.68 14.39
N GLY A 147 -12.11 10.00 13.48
CA GLY A 147 -12.27 8.59 13.20
C GLY A 147 -13.28 8.28 12.10
N HIS A 148 -13.56 7.00 11.91
CA HIS A 148 -14.47 6.48 10.90
C HIS A 148 -15.73 5.89 11.55
N THR A 149 -16.89 6.40 11.15
CA THR A 149 -18.19 5.94 11.64
C THR A 149 -18.82 4.95 10.66
N TYR A 150 -19.10 3.74 11.14
CA TYR A 150 -19.73 2.68 10.36
C TYR A 150 -20.82 1.97 11.16
N ARG A 151 -21.66 1.18 10.49
CA ARG A 151 -22.67 0.34 11.12
C ARG A 151 -22.40 -1.12 10.77
N LYS A 152 -22.52 -2.00 11.75
CA LYS A 152 -22.39 -3.45 11.55
C LYS A 152 -23.75 -4.01 11.15
N GLU A 153 -23.75 -5.07 10.35
CA GLU A 153 -24.97 -5.82 10.09
C GLU A 153 -25.42 -6.53 11.38
N ALA A 154 -26.66 -6.31 11.79
CA ALA A 154 -27.29 -6.86 12.99
C ALA A 154 -28.44 -7.81 12.60
N GLY A 155 -28.15 -8.70 11.64
CA GLY A 155 -29.11 -9.58 11.00
C GLY A 155 -29.68 -9.00 9.70
N LYS A 156 -30.54 -9.79 9.04
CA LYS A 156 -31.08 -9.46 7.72
C LYS A 156 -31.77 -8.09 7.74
N ASP A 157 -31.29 -7.19 6.89
CA ASP A 157 -31.81 -5.84 6.68
C ASP A 157 -31.82 -4.95 7.95
N LYS A 158 -31.01 -5.29 8.95
CA LYS A 158 -30.86 -4.49 10.19
C LYS A 158 -29.43 -4.04 10.37
N LEU A 159 -29.25 -2.76 10.67
CA LEU A 159 -27.97 -2.19 11.01
C LEU A 159 -27.89 -1.90 12.50
N SER A 160 -26.71 -2.06 13.08
CA SER A 160 -26.42 -1.66 14.45
C SER A 160 -26.50 -0.13 14.61
N ASP A 161 -26.44 0.32 15.86
CA ASP A 161 -26.10 1.71 16.16
C ASP A 161 -24.72 2.06 15.55
N PRO A 162 -24.50 3.33 15.16
CA PRO A 162 -23.21 3.78 14.64
C PRO A 162 -22.08 3.48 15.62
N VAL A 163 -20.98 2.97 15.09
CA VAL A 163 -19.73 2.76 15.83
C VAL A 163 -18.66 3.61 15.17
N THR A 164 -17.99 4.44 15.96
CA THR A 164 -16.85 5.24 15.51
C THR A 164 -15.55 4.57 15.97
N ALA A 165 -14.65 4.31 15.03
CA ALA A 165 -13.32 3.78 15.31
C ALA A 165 -12.24 4.75 14.86
N VAL A 166 -11.26 5.00 15.71
CA VAL A 166 -10.11 5.86 15.38
C VAL A 166 -8.97 4.98 14.88
N TYR A 167 -8.44 5.31 13.71
CA TYR A 167 -7.33 4.60 13.08
C TYR A 167 -6.01 5.37 13.27
N PRO A 168 -4.89 4.69 13.56
CA PRO A 168 -3.60 5.34 13.66
C PRO A 168 -3.14 5.91 12.32
N ILE A 169 -2.21 6.86 12.36
CA ILE A 169 -1.40 7.27 11.21
C ILE A 169 -0.11 6.44 11.15
N ILE A 170 0.53 6.35 9.99
CA ILE A 170 1.70 5.47 9.81
C ILE A 170 2.88 5.90 10.70
N GLU A 171 3.00 7.20 10.97
CA GLU A 171 4.02 7.75 11.88
C GLU A 171 3.91 7.16 13.29
N GLY A 172 2.68 6.89 13.75
CA GLY A 172 2.44 6.21 15.02
C GLY A 172 2.94 4.76 15.03
N ALA A 173 2.88 4.06 13.89
CA ALA A 173 3.41 2.71 13.76
C ALA A 173 4.95 2.72 13.64
N ASP A 174 5.51 3.68 12.91
CA ASP A 174 6.96 3.87 12.77
C ASP A 174 7.63 4.21 14.12
N GLY A 175 6.91 4.96 14.97
CA GLY A 175 7.36 5.38 16.30
C GLY A 175 7.22 4.34 17.42
N LEU A 176 6.73 3.13 17.15
CA LEU A 176 6.59 2.09 18.20
C LEU A 176 7.96 1.55 18.62
N ASP A 177 8.32 1.66 19.90
CA ASP A 177 9.61 1.18 20.44
C ASP A 177 9.60 -0.27 20.94
N ASP A 178 8.42 -0.83 21.18
CA ASP A 178 8.27 -2.17 21.74
C ASP A 178 7.40 -3.04 20.84
N TRP A 179 8.04 -3.79 19.93
CA TRP A 179 7.34 -4.70 19.04
C TRP A 179 7.02 -6.04 19.71
N GLU A 180 7.76 -6.44 20.75
CA GLU A 180 7.49 -7.64 21.55
C GLU A 180 6.17 -7.53 22.33
N GLY A 181 5.86 -6.32 22.81
CA GLY A 181 4.63 -5.98 23.51
C GLY A 181 3.38 -6.03 22.62
N LEU A 182 3.53 -5.95 21.29
CA LEU A 182 2.40 -6.01 20.36
C LEU A 182 1.75 -7.40 20.38
N LYS A 183 0.46 -7.45 20.67
CA LYS A 183 -0.34 -8.68 20.68
C LYS A 183 -1.38 -8.65 19.56
N THR A 184 -1.48 -9.76 18.85
CA THR A 184 -2.58 -10.05 17.93
C THR A 184 -3.48 -11.11 18.54
N ARG A 185 -4.64 -11.36 17.92
CA ARG A 185 -5.49 -12.51 18.30
C ARG A 185 -4.80 -13.87 18.12
N PHE A 186 -3.66 -13.90 17.42
CA PHE A 186 -2.88 -15.09 17.12
C PHE A 186 -1.58 -15.18 17.94
N GLY A 187 -1.35 -14.26 18.87
CA GLY A 187 -0.15 -14.26 19.72
C GLY A 187 0.69 -13.00 19.53
N GLY A 188 1.97 -13.16 19.18
CA GLY A 188 2.89 -12.05 18.96
C GLY A 188 2.60 -11.24 17.69
N VAL A 189 3.45 -10.24 17.45
CA VAL A 189 3.47 -9.50 16.19
C VAL A 189 3.74 -10.45 15.00
N PRO A 190 3.12 -10.28 13.83
CA PRO A 190 3.41 -11.13 12.68
C PRO A 190 4.80 -10.84 12.08
N GLN A 191 5.51 -11.88 11.63
CA GLN A 191 6.82 -11.72 10.98
C GLN A 191 6.72 -10.89 9.69
N GLU A 192 5.61 -10.99 8.96
CA GLU A 192 5.35 -10.23 7.74
C GLU A 192 5.28 -8.74 8.00
N TRP A 193 4.62 -8.34 9.09
CA TRP A 193 4.56 -6.95 9.50
C TRP A 193 5.94 -6.43 9.91
N VAL A 194 6.69 -7.22 10.69
CA VAL A 194 8.07 -6.88 11.08
C VAL A 194 8.98 -6.73 9.86
N ALA A 195 8.91 -7.67 8.91
CA ALA A 195 9.66 -7.62 7.66
C ALA A 195 9.29 -6.41 6.81
N TRP A 196 7.99 -6.07 6.73
CA TRP A 196 7.51 -4.90 5.98
C TRP A 196 7.96 -3.58 6.63
N MET A 197 7.91 -3.47 7.96
CA MET A 197 8.39 -2.29 8.70
C MET A 197 9.90 -2.09 8.55
N ILE A 198 10.69 -3.15 8.72
CA ILE A 198 12.15 -3.11 8.45
C ILE A 198 12.39 -2.78 6.97
N GLY A 199 11.58 -3.32 6.06
CA GLY A 199 11.48 -2.95 4.64
C GLY A 199 11.33 -1.46 4.38
N ARG A 200 10.47 -0.79 5.12
CA ARG A 200 10.30 0.65 4.94
C ARG A 200 11.49 1.43 5.51
N MET A 201 11.96 1.06 6.69
CA MET A 201 13.03 1.79 7.39
C MET A 201 14.44 1.57 6.79
N GLY A 202 14.70 0.39 6.23
CA GLY A 202 16.01 0.00 5.70
C GLY A 202 16.22 0.28 4.21
N ARG A 203 15.28 1.00 3.58
CA ARG A 203 15.36 1.28 2.15
C ARG A 203 16.68 2.00 1.84
N GLY A 204 17.41 1.49 0.85
CA GLY A 204 18.69 2.06 0.41
C GLY A 204 19.91 1.64 1.23
N LYS A 205 19.77 0.74 2.22
CA LYS A 205 20.92 0.25 3.00
C LYS A 205 21.88 -0.67 2.23
N GLY A 206 21.45 -1.26 1.12
CA GLY A 206 22.33 -2.10 0.28
C GLY A 206 22.95 -3.26 1.07
N ASP A 207 24.28 -3.36 1.04
CA ASP A 207 25.04 -4.43 1.70
C ASP A 207 24.96 -4.37 3.24
N ASP A 208 24.68 -3.20 3.82
CA ASP A 208 24.54 -3.01 5.29
C ASP A 208 23.19 -3.49 5.82
N TRP A 209 22.32 -4.04 4.96
CA TRP A 209 20.96 -4.43 5.32
C TRP A 209 20.90 -5.37 6.52
N LYS A 210 21.76 -6.38 6.56
CA LYS A 210 21.72 -7.40 7.62
C LYS A 210 21.94 -6.76 8.99
N SER A 211 23.02 -6.00 9.12
CA SER A 211 23.36 -5.28 10.37
C SER A 211 22.22 -4.33 10.75
N PHE A 212 21.69 -3.59 9.78
CA PHE A 212 20.54 -2.71 9.99
C PHE A 212 19.32 -3.45 10.53
N ALA A 213 18.97 -4.60 9.96
CA ALA A 213 17.83 -5.40 10.39
C ALA A 213 18.02 -5.96 11.82
N GLU A 214 19.21 -6.48 12.13
CA GLU A 214 19.54 -7.01 13.46
C GLU A 214 19.54 -5.90 14.54
N GLU A 215 20.09 -4.73 14.22
CA GLU A 215 20.04 -3.53 15.07
C GLU A 215 18.60 -3.07 15.29
N THR A 216 17.78 -3.04 14.24
CA THR A 216 16.38 -2.64 14.32
C THR A 216 15.57 -3.63 15.18
N LEU A 217 15.74 -4.93 14.98
CA LEU A 217 15.07 -5.96 15.80
C LEU A 217 15.43 -5.79 17.27
N THR A 218 16.73 -5.63 17.57
CA THR A 218 17.22 -5.42 18.94
C THR A 218 16.65 -4.15 19.55
N ALA A 219 16.68 -3.03 18.82
CA ALA A 219 16.13 -1.75 19.25
C ALA A 219 14.62 -1.83 19.52
N LYS A 220 13.89 -2.69 18.80
CA LYS A 220 12.45 -2.93 18.94
C LYS A 220 12.10 -4.11 19.84
N LYS A 221 13.08 -4.59 20.64
CA LYS A 221 12.97 -5.67 21.63
C LYS A 221 12.61 -7.06 21.06
N LEU A 222 12.89 -7.29 19.78
CA LEU A 222 12.74 -8.61 19.17
C LEU A 222 14.10 -9.34 19.07
N PRO A 223 14.13 -10.68 19.17
CA PRO A 223 15.34 -11.46 18.91
C PRO A 223 15.87 -11.22 17.50
N THR A 224 17.19 -11.27 17.30
CA THR A 224 17.79 -11.08 15.95
C THR A 224 17.37 -12.19 14.97
N GLN A 225 17.10 -13.40 15.47
CA GLN A 225 16.55 -14.52 14.69
C GLN A 225 15.03 -14.43 14.43
N TYR A 226 14.37 -13.31 14.74
CA TYR A 226 12.91 -13.23 14.68
C TYR A 226 12.33 -13.48 13.28
N LEU A 227 13.03 -13.03 12.23
CA LEU A 227 12.65 -13.24 10.83
C LEU A 227 13.21 -14.56 10.24
N GLY A 228 13.69 -15.46 11.09
CA GLY A 228 14.19 -16.77 10.72
C GLY A 228 15.71 -16.84 10.66
N SER A 229 16.24 -17.67 9.75
CA SER A 229 17.67 -17.93 9.64
C SER A 229 18.45 -16.69 9.16
N GLN A 230 19.78 -16.71 9.36
CA GLN A 230 20.63 -15.65 8.82
C GLN A 230 20.53 -15.53 7.28
N GLU A 231 20.27 -16.64 6.59
CA GLU A 231 20.06 -16.66 5.13
C GLU A 231 18.77 -15.92 4.74
N ASN A 232 17.69 -16.11 5.52
CA ASN A 232 16.44 -15.40 5.30
C ASN A 232 16.63 -13.88 5.38
N LEU A 233 17.34 -13.39 6.40
CA LEU A 233 17.61 -11.97 6.58
C LEU A 233 18.39 -11.35 5.41
N VAL A 234 19.37 -12.08 4.86
CA VAL A 234 20.15 -11.65 3.70
C VAL A 234 19.31 -11.67 2.42
N SER A 235 18.38 -12.62 2.29
CA SER A 235 17.48 -12.72 1.13
C SER A 235 16.29 -11.75 1.17
N LEU A 236 15.96 -11.20 2.34
CA LEU A 236 14.78 -10.36 2.55
C LEU A 236 14.76 -9.07 1.72
N PRO A 237 15.87 -8.32 1.54
CA PRO A 237 15.88 -7.16 0.63
C PRO A 237 15.51 -7.54 -0.79
N LYS A 238 16.03 -8.68 -1.25
CA LYS A 238 15.71 -9.19 -2.57
C LYS A 238 14.23 -9.53 -2.64
N ALA A 239 13.64 -10.11 -1.60
CA ALA A 239 12.20 -10.35 -1.53
C ALA A 239 11.37 -9.06 -1.53
N LEU A 240 11.83 -8.02 -0.81
CA LEU A 240 11.12 -6.75 -0.62
C LEU A 240 11.19 -5.81 -1.82
N TYR A 241 12.34 -5.71 -2.49
CA TYR A 241 12.59 -4.68 -3.51
C TYR A 241 12.89 -5.22 -4.91
N SER A 242 13.36 -6.47 -5.01
CA SER A 242 13.88 -7.01 -6.27
C SER A 242 13.12 -8.24 -6.77
N SER A 243 12.20 -8.77 -5.97
CA SER A 243 11.39 -9.92 -6.36
C SER A 243 10.12 -9.43 -7.02
N PRO A 244 9.70 -10.05 -8.13
CA PRO A 244 8.42 -9.72 -8.73
C PRO A 244 7.32 -10.00 -7.71
N CYS A 245 6.34 -9.10 -7.68
CA CYS A 245 5.09 -9.34 -6.96
C CYS A 245 4.51 -10.67 -7.47
N ILE A 246 4.32 -11.65 -6.58
CA ILE A 246 3.85 -12.98 -6.96
C ILE A 246 2.35 -12.88 -7.24
N VAL A 247 1.94 -13.10 -8.50
CA VAL A 247 0.55 -12.90 -8.96
C VAL A 247 -0.49 -13.56 -8.04
N PRO A 248 -0.35 -14.84 -7.60
CA PRO A 248 -1.26 -15.42 -6.62
C PRO A 248 -1.38 -14.66 -5.29
N VAL A 249 -0.29 -14.11 -4.77
CA VAL A 249 -0.29 -13.32 -3.53
C VAL A 249 -1.02 -12.01 -3.75
N CYS A 250 -0.76 -11.33 -4.88
CA CYS A 250 -1.46 -10.12 -5.26
C CYS A 250 -2.97 -10.35 -5.37
N ALA A 251 -3.40 -11.43 -6.02
CA ALA A 251 -4.81 -11.74 -6.22
C ALA A 251 -5.52 -12.06 -4.90
N VAL A 252 -4.89 -12.85 -4.01
CA VAL A 252 -5.49 -13.19 -2.71
C VAL A 252 -5.56 -11.97 -1.80
N PHE A 253 -4.50 -11.19 -1.72
CA PHE A 253 -4.44 -10.06 -0.79
C PHE A 253 -5.22 -8.85 -1.31
N GLY A 254 -5.13 -8.54 -2.61
CA GLY A 254 -5.87 -7.45 -3.25
C GLY A 254 -7.37 -7.74 -3.44
N GLY A 255 -7.78 -9.01 -3.27
CA GLY A 255 -9.17 -9.45 -3.27
C GLY A 255 -9.90 -9.33 -1.92
N GLN A 256 -9.17 -9.08 -0.83
CA GLN A 256 -9.71 -9.01 0.53
C GLN A 256 -10.05 -7.59 0.97
#